data_AF-A0A2E6QTP1-F1
#
_entry.id   AF-A0A2E6QTP1-F1
#
_cell.length_a   1.000
_cell.length_b   1.000
_cell.length_c   1.000
_cell.angle_alpha   90.00
_cell.angle_beta   90.00
_cell.angle_gamma   90.00
#
_symmetry.space_group_name_H-M   'P 1'
#
loop_
_entity.id
_entity.type
_entity.pdbx_description
1 polymer ?
#
loop_
_entity_poly.entity_id
_entity_poly.type
_entity_poly.pdbx_seq_one_letter_code
_entity_poly.pdbx_strand_id
1 'polypeptide(L)'
;DLDDDNDGIADDIEISCGTDPLDSSSIPIDTDGDGIFDCLDPDDDNDGLSDEEEAELGTDSLNNDTDGDTIEDLPDAFPLDPTEWEDTDLDGIGNNADLDDDGDGYLDEYESICGTDSVSSDDTPLDYDGDFIPDCIDDNDDNDYCLDVDDEQPLNENICIDTDNDLVDNSVDLDDDNDGILDTIETFSDGDIDGYGSLIDIDSDGDGCFDAVEAGFKDPDQDGMVGVSPVTVDAQGLVQPQVDSSSPDQGNVLDNQDSDQEPVPDNNDSVISQVAFAYEIPLDENGNGIYDFQEFGSDFSPLVGLPDKINFKVGQPVLFTVDVLSSSNVTFQWQRSRDQGKTYMNLINSAKFSGVNSEQLTLTSADYPDNDNLFRVILSPLAYACAEEVISNSTTLFYNELFIPNAFSPNGDGVNDYWEILGLQDYPGHRLEVYNRLGIKLYETTNYKNDWNGTYNGAKVPDGTYYYQLYLTNSAIEKGYIFVKR
;
A
#
# COMPACT_ATOMS: atom_id res chain seq x y z
N ASP A 1 31.81 100.87 43.50
CA ASP A 1 30.82 101.23 42.49
C ASP A 1 29.64 100.32 42.80
N LEU A 2 28.86 99.80 41.87
CA LEU A 2 28.23 98.46 42.02
C LEU A 2 28.81 97.43 41.04
N ASP A 3 29.76 97.87 40.22
CA ASP A 3 30.48 97.17 39.16
C ASP A 3 31.82 97.94 39.06
N ASP A 4 32.81 97.51 39.86
CA ASP A 4 34.05 98.25 40.12
C ASP A 4 35.00 98.28 38.90
N ASP A 5 34.90 97.32 37.98
CA ASP A 5 35.73 97.22 36.78
C ASP A 5 35.01 97.52 35.44
N ASN A 6 33.69 97.71 35.48
CA ASN A 6 32.80 98.07 34.37
C ASN A 6 32.71 97.02 33.25
N ASP A 7 32.77 95.73 33.58
CA ASP A 7 32.57 94.63 32.62
C ASP A 7 31.09 94.26 32.40
N GLY A 8 30.19 94.76 33.25
CA GLY A 8 28.75 94.57 33.18
C GLY A 8 28.18 93.56 34.18
N ILE A 9 29.01 93.01 35.07
CA ILE A 9 28.62 92.10 36.16
C ILE A 9 28.67 92.88 37.48
N ALA A 10 27.78 92.56 38.43
CA ALA A 10 27.70 93.27 39.69
C ALA A 10 28.70 92.69 40.71
N ASP A 11 29.35 93.57 41.50
CA ASP A 11 30.36 93.19 42.49
C ASP A 11 29.85 92.09 43.47
N ASP A 12 28.55 92.08 43.78
CA ASP A 12 27.94 91.13 44.70
C ASP A 12 27.74 89.73 44.09
N ILE A 13 27.45 89.66 42.78
CA ILE A 13 27.40 88.41 42.02
C ILE A 13 28.80 87.82 41.92
N GLU A 14 29.80 88.63 41.51
CA GLU A 14 31.18 88.17 41.39
C GLU A 14 31.74 87.62 42.70
N ILE A 15 31.51 88.33 43.81
CA ILE A 15 31.89 87.84 45.14
C ILE A 15 31.17 86.53 45.49
N SER A 16 29.89 86.38 45.12
CA SER A 16 29.13 85.15 45.38
C SER A 16 29.63 83.96 44.57
N CYS A 17 30.09 84.20 43.35
CA CYS A 17 30.63 83.21 42.42
C CYS A 17 32.14 83.01 42.55
N GLY A 18 32.80 83.79 43.43
CA GLY A 18 34.22 83.66 43.73
C GLY A 18 35.17 84.31 42.71
N THR A 19 34.66 85.20 41.85
CA THR A 19 35.44 85.97 40.89
C THR A 19 35.92 87.33 41.45
N ASP A 20 36.91 87.97 40.82
CA ASP A 20 37.52 89.22 41.30
C ASP A 20 36.82 90.47 40.71
N PRO A 21 36.06 91.25 41.51
CA PRO A 21 35.29 92.41 41.03
C PRO A 21 36.14 93.63 40.61
N LEU A 22 37.47 93.49 40.63
CA LEU A 22 38.41 94.52 40.18
C LEU A 22 39.10 94.14 38.86
N ASP A 23 38.83 92.95 38.31
CA ASP A 23 39.46 92.41 37.12
C ASP A 23 38.41 91.99 36.09
N SER A 24 38.16 92.88 35.12
CA SER A 24 37.21 92.70 34.00
C SER A 24 37.43 91.47 33.10
N SER A 25 38.45 90.65 33.39
CA SER A 25 38.70 89.36 32.73
C SER A 25 38.32 88.15 33.60
N SER A 26 37.90 88.39 34.84
CA SER A 26 37.48 87.40 35.83
C SER A 26 35.96 87.29 35.86
N ILE A 27 35.37 86.69 34.82
CA ILE A 27 33.92 86.55 34.68
C ILE A 27 33.45 85.19 35.24
N PRO A 28 32.33 85.12 35.99
CA PRO A 28 31.71 83.86 36.39
C PRO A 28 31.36 82.98 35.17
N ILE A 29 31.38 81.66 35.36
CA ILE A 29 31.04 80.71 34.30
C ILE A 29 29.50 80.67 34.16
N ASP A 30 29.06 80.48 32.92
CA ASP A 30 27.67 80.37 32.45
C ASP A 30 27.72 79.28 31.39
N THR A 31 27.52 78.03 31.83
CA THR A 31 27.82 76.82 31.05
C THR A 31 26.82 76.63 29.90
N ASP A 32 25.53 76.84 30.14
CA ASP A 32 24.47 76.75 29.13
C ASP A 32 24.26 78.06 28.32
N GLY A 33 24.74 79.20 28.83
CA GLY A 33 24.63 80.50 28.19
C GLY A 33 23.27 81.16 28.33
N ASP A 34 22.43 80.80 29.30
CA ASP A 34 21.10 81.40 29.50
C ASP A 34 21.14 82.78 30.20
N GLY A 35 22.30 83.11 30.77
CA GLY A 35 22.57 84.37 31.46
C GLY A 35 22.38 84.34 32.98
N ILE A 36 22.15 83.16 33.55
CA ILE A 36 22.38 82.81 34.95
C ILE A 36 23.78 82.17 35.02
N PHE A 37 24.53 82.46 36.08
CA PHE A 37 25.89 81.93 36.22
C PHE A 37 25.84 80.65 37.05
N ASP A 38 26.69 79.66 36.77
CA ASP A 38 26.66 78.32 37.39
C ASP A 38 26.54 78.36 38.94
N CYS A 39 27.24 79.30 39.58
CA CYS A 39 27.16 79.56 41.02
C CYS A 39 25.76 79.91 41.59
N LEU A 40 24.82 80.28 40.72
CA LEU A 40 23.47 80.75 41.01
C LEU A 40 22.40 80.02 40.18
N ASP A 41 22.83 79.21 39.22
CA ASP A 41 21.96 78.36 38.42
C ASP A 41 21.67 77.07 39.19
N PRO A 42 20.42 76.59 39.23
CA PRO A 42 20.12 75.25 39.73
C PRO A 42 20.29 74.12 38.71
N ASP A 43 20.54 74.46 37.44
CA ASP A 43 20.63 73.56 36.29
C ASP A 43 21.67 74.15 35.32
N ASP A 44 22.95 73.89 35.62
CA ASP A 44 24.11 74.55 35.04
C ASP A 44 24.28 74.29 33.51
N ASP A 45 23.76 73.18 32.98
CA ASP A 45 23.85 72.80 31.57
C ASP A 45 22.50 72.72 30.82
N ASN A 46 21.39 72.91 31.53
CA ASN A 46 20.02 73.07 31.02
C ASN A 46 19.47 71.83 30.30
N ASP A 47 19.85 70.66 30.77
CA ASP A 47 19.35 69.36 30.31
C ASP A 47 18.01 68.97 30.99
N GLY A 48 17.64 69.71 32.04
CA GLY A 48 16.41 69.56 32.80
C GLY A 48 16.55 68.75 34.10
N LEU A 49 17.75 68.31 34.45
CA LEU A 49 18.14 67.83 35.78
C LEU A 49 18.76 68.97 36.57
N SER A 50 18.40 69.11 37.85
CA SER A 50 19.08 70.06 38.72
C SER A 50 20.40 69.50 39.25
N ASP A 51 21.35 70.36 39.64
CA ASP A 51 22.62 69.94 40.26
C ASP A 51 22.43 68.96 41.44
N GLU A 52 21.31 69.07 42.17
CA GLU A 52 20.96 68.17 43.27
C GLU A 52 20.52 66.78 42.77
N GLU A 53 19.74 66.72 41.69
CA GLU A 53 19.29 65.47 41.05
C GLU A 53 20.46 64.77 40.36
N GLU A 54 21.33 65.52 39.68
CA GLU A 54 22.53 65.00 39.06
C GLU A 54 23.51 64.43 40.07
N ALA A 55 23.67 65.08 41.23
CA ALA A 55 24.47 64.53 42.32
C ALA A 55 23.89 63.20 42.89
N GLU A 56 22.58 62.98 42.78
CA GLU A 56 21.94 61.71 43.15
C GLU A 56 22.13 60.62 42.09
N LEU A 57 22.06 60.98 40.80
CA LEU A 57 22.26 60.08 39.65
C LEU A 57 23.75 59.78 39.38
N GLY A 58 24.64 60.69 39.77
CA GLY A 58 26.08 60.64 39.53
C GLY A 58 26.55 61.30 38.24
N THR A 59 25.68 62.08 37.58
CA THR A 59 25.94 62.83 36.34
C THR A 59 26.74 64.11 36.60
N ASP A 60 27.23 64.76 35.54
CA ASP A 60 28.10 65.94 35.59
C ASP A 60 27.30 67.22 35.26
N SER A 61 27.03 68.05 36.26
CA SER A 61 26.21 69.27 36.13
C SER A 61 26.66 70.30 35.13
N LEU A 62 27.85 70.14 34.56
CA LEU A 62 28.38 71.04 33.54
C LEU A 62 28.30 70.43 32.13
N ASN A 63 27.62 69.29 31.97
CA ASN A 63 27.62 68.48 30.77
C ASN A 63 26.34 67.66 30.61
N ASN A 64 25.44 68.17 29.78
CA ASN A 64 24.11 67.63 29.51
C ASN A 64 24.03 66.21 28.92
N ASP A 65 25.16 65.56 28.70
CA ASP A 65 25.35 64.20 28.13
C ASP A 65 26.63 63.65 28.79
N THR A 66 26.48 63.16 30.02
CA THR A 66 27.58 62.85 30.94
C THR A 66 28.52 61.80 30.37
N ASP A 67 27.97 60.77 29.73
CA ASP A 67 28.76 59.65 29.21
C ASP A 67 29.14 59.79 27.73
N GLY A 68 28.53 60.74 27.01
CA GLY A 68 28.89 61.17 25.67
C GLY A 68 28.31 60.28 24.57
N ASP A 69 27.16 59.65 24.81
CA ASP A 69 26.50 58.73 23.89
C ASP A 69 25.51 59.43 22.92
N THR A 70 25.29 60.74 23.11
CA THR A 70 24.41 61.66 22.38
C THR A 70 22.96 61.75 22.85
N ILE A 71 22.55 61.00 23.87
CA ILE A 71 21.30 61.17 24.59
C ILE A 71 21.59 62.06 25.82
N GLU A 72 20.69 62.99 26.11
CA GLU A 72 20.86 63.88 27.27
C GLU A 72 20.53 63.11 28.56
N ASP A 73 21.11 63.49 29.70
CA ASP A 73 21.03 62.67 30.92
C ASP A 73 19.58 62.47 31.43
N LEU A 74 18.68 63.44 31.21
CA LEU A 74 17.27 63.34 31.62
C LEU A 74 16.46 62.26 30.86
N PRO A 75 16.46 62.21 29.51
CA PRO A 75 15.78 61.14 28.76
C PRO A 75 16.52 59.80 28.76
N ASP A 76 17.78 59.77 29.18
CA ASP A 76 18.60 58.56 29.22
C ASP A 76 18.27 57.67 30.45
N ALA A 77 17.96 56.39 30.21
CA ALA A 77 17.75 55.42 31.28
C ALA A 77 19.06 55.04 32.02
N PHE A 78 20.21 55.19 31.36
CA PHE A 78 21.55 54.86 31.83
C PHE A 78 22.56 55.99 31.56
N PRO A 79 22.40 57.18 32.16
CA PRO A 79 23.19 58.40 31.86
C PRO A 79 24.69 58.33 32.24
N LEU A 80 25.19 57.15 32.62
CA LEU A 80 26.59 56.89 32.97
C LEU A 80 27.19 55.71 32.18
N ASP A 81 26.40 55.07 31.31
CA ASP A 81 26.84 53.96 30.47
C ASP A 81 26.60 54.29 28.99
N PRO A 82 27.64 54.71 28.25
CA PRO A 82 27.48 55.19 26.88
C PRO A 82 27.19 54.08 25.86
N THR A 83 26.83 52.89 26.34
CA THR A 83 26.40 51.75 25.55
C THR A 83 24.93 51.40 25.74
N GLU A 84 24.21 52.10 26.62
CA GLU A 84 22.79 51.89 26.92
C GLU A 84 22.07 53.23 27.08
N TRP A 85 20.86 53.36 26.53
CA TRP A 85 20.06 54.59 26.66
C TRP A 85 18.56 54.37 26.88
N GLU A 86 18.07 53.16 26.57
CA GLU A 86 16.66 52.76 26.68
C GLU A 86 16.57 51.48 27.54
N ASP A 87 15.52 51.41 28.36
CA ASP A 87 15.14 50.28 29.23
C ASP A 87 13.63 50.11 29.06
N THR A 88 13.23 49.28 28.08
CA THR A 88 11.82 49.23 27.65
C THR A 88 10.92 48.59 28.72
N ASP A 89 11.38 47.55 29.41
CA ASP A 89 10.60 46.82 30.42
C ASP A 89 10.83 47.28 31.87
N LEU A 90 11.84 48.14 32.09
CA LEU A 90 12.23 48.74 33.37
C LEU A 90 12.80 47.72 34.37
N ASP A 91 13.49 46.68 33.89
CA ASP A 91 14.16 45.69 34.75
C ASP A 91 15.55 46.14 35.23
N GLY A 92 16.10 47.19 34.60
CA GLY A 92 17.41 47.78 34.91
C GLY A 92 18.57 47.25 34.07
N ILE A 93 18.31 46.50 33.00
CA ILE A 93 19.23 46.15 31.92
C ILE A 93 18.82 46.98 30.69
N GLY A 94 19.78 47.59 30.01
CA GLY A 94 19.47 48.40 28.83
C GLY A 94 19.28 47.54 27.59
N ASN A 95 18.47 48.00 26.64
CA ASN A 95 18.06 47.23 25.47
C ASN A 95 19.23 46.72 24.58
N ASN A 96 20.43 47.32 24.64
CA ASN A 96 21.56 46.78 23.88
C ASN A 96 22.20 45.56 24.56
N ALA A 97 21.95 45.35 25.85
CA ALA A 97 22.44 44.24 26.66
C ALA A 97 21.35 43.26 27.09
N ASP A 98 20.09 43.69 27.13
CA ASP A 98 18.95 42.83 27.35
C ASP A 98 18.78 41.85 26.16
N LEU A 99 18.14 40.72 26.43
CA LEU A 99 17.78 39.73 25.43
C LEU A 99 16.25 39.58 25.30
N ASP A 100 15.48 40.29 26.11
CA ASP A 100 14.01 40.34 26.16
C ASP A 100 13.60 41.78 26.50
N ASP A 101 13.78 42.68 25.53
CA ASP A 101 13.69 44.13 25.71
C ASP A 101 12.36 44.59 26.35
N ASP A 102 11.24 43.89 26.09
CA ASP A 102 9.91 44.26 26.60
C ASP A 102 9.37 43.39 27.75
N GLY A 103 10.13 42.37 28.14
CA GLY A 103 9.86 41.52 29.30
C GLY A 103 8.62 40.64 29.16
N ASP A 104 8.18 40.32 27.94
CA ASP A 104 7.04 39.44 27.68
C ASP A 104 7.35 37.95 27.83
N GLY A 105 8.64 37.59 27.85
CA GLY A 105 9.18 36.25 28.02
C GLY A 105 9.73 35.61 26.75
N TYR A 106 9.64 36.27 25.59
CA TYR A 106 10.27 35.84 24.35
C TYR A 106 11.58 36.59 24.11
N LEU A 107 12.61 35.89 23.61
CA LEU A 107 13.89 36.54 23.35
C LEU A 107 13.82 37.40 22.08
N ASP A 108 14.49 38.55 22.05
CA ASP A 108 14.55 39.44 20.88
C ASP A 108 15.03 38.69 19.62
N GLU A 109 15.93 37.72 19.80
CA GLU A 109 16.41 36.90 18.70
C GLU A 109 15.30 36.03 18.08
N TYR A 110 14.36 35.54 18.88
CA TYR A 110 13.23 34.74 18.44
C TYR A 110 12.17 35.62 17.79
N GLU A 111 11.86 36.74 18.41
CA GLU A 111 10.94 37.73 17.86
C GLU A 111 11.40 38.29 16.52
N SER A 112 12.70 38.57 16.39
CA SER A 112 13.29 39.00 15.12
C SER A 112 13.13 37.96 14.01
N ILE A 113 13.22 36.66 14.35
CA ILE A 113 13.02 35.55 13.40
C ILE A 113 11.53 35.43 13.03
N CYS A 114 10.66 35.53 14.02
CA CYS A 114 9.21 35.37 13.91
C CYS A 114 8.48 36.60 13.34
N GLY A 115 9.16 37.76 13.34
CA GLY A 115 8.68 39.02 12.78
C GLY A 115 7.79 39.83 13.73
N THR A 116 7.95 39.64 15.04
CA THR A 116 7.33 40.46 16.09
C THR A 116 8.26 41.59 16.55
N ASP A 117 7.71 42.54 17.33
CA ASP A 117 8.37 43.76 17.76
C ASP A 117 8.88 43.63 19.20
N SER A 118 10.19 43.44 19.38
CA SER A 118 10.80 43.12 20.68
C SER A 118 10.74 44.21 21.75
N VAL A 119 10.23 45.38 21.40
CA VAL A 119 10.02 46.48 22.35
C VAL A 119 8.54 46.66 22.70
N SER A 120 7.70 45.67 22.40
CA SER A 120 6.24 45.74 22.52
C SER A 120 5.62 44.41 22.99
N SER A 121 5.49 44.26 24.32
CA SER A 121 4.88 43.10 24.99
C SER A 121 3.42 42.73 24.61
N ASP A 122 2.76 43.53 23.76
CA ASP A 122 1.47 43.22 23.17
C ASP A 122 1.59 42.48 21.80
N ASP A 123 2.79 42.37 21.23
CA ASP A 123 3.09 41.77 19.93
C ASP A 123 3.91 40.49 20.09
N THR A 124 3.34 39.47 20.73
CA THR A 124 4.06 38.21 20.98
C THR A 124 4.01 37.27 19.77
N PRO A 125 5.01 36.40 19.56
CA PRO A 125 4.93 35.35 18.56
C PRO A 125 3.89 34.27 18.93
N LEU A 126 3.57 33.38 17.98
CA LEU A 126 2.73 32.21 18.25
C LEU A 126 3.54 31.16 19.01
N ASP A 127 2.90 30.51 19.97
CA ASP A 127 3.48 29.51 20.87
C ASP A 127 2.33 28.57 21.28
N TYR A 128 2.14 27.51 20.49
CA TYR A 128 0.94 26.69 20.55
C TYR A 128 0.89 25.81 21.80
N ASP A 129 2.02 25.26 22.22
CA ASP A 129 2.13 24.41 23.42
C ASP A 129 2.41 25.19 24.72
N GLY A 130 2.85 26.44 24.61
CA GLY A 130 3.10 27.34 25.73
C GLY A 130 4.42 27.08 26.46
N ASP A 131 5.45 26.58 25.76
CA ASP A 131 6.75 26.26 26.35
C ASP A 131 7.78 27.42 26.28
N PHE A 132 7.39 28.55 25.69
CA PHE A 132 8.19 29.76 25.39
C PHE A 132 9.20 29.62 24.26
N ILE A 133 9.06 28.60 23.42
CA ILE A 133 9.71 28.49 22.11
C ILE A 133 8.64 28.76 21.04
N PRO A 134 8.75 29.85 20.26
CA PRO A 134 7.74 30.14 19.25
C PRO A 134 7.62 29.13 18.11
N ASP A 135 6.41 28.89 17.59
CA ASP A 135 6.09 27.96 16.48
C ASP A 135 6.97 28.16 15.21
N CYS A 136 7.50 29.37 15.03
CA CYS A 136 8.35 29.74 13.89
C CYS A 136 9.78 29.17 13.98
N ILE A 137 10.18 28.71 15.17
CA ILE A 137 11.51 28.17 15.47
C ILE A 137 11.48 26.89 16.29
N ASP A 138 10.33 26.55 16.88
CA ASP A 138 10.11 25.23 17.44
C ASP A 138 10.13 24.19 16.31
N ASP A 139 10.64 23.00 16.63
CA ASP A 139 10.58 21.85 15.73
C ASP A 139 9.47 20.87 16.19
N ASN A 140 8.74 21.16 17.28
CA ASN A 140 7.57 20.43 17.76
C ASN A 140 6.57 21.41 18.40
N ASP A 141 5.69 22.00 17.58
CA ASP A 141 4.78 23.08 18.01
C ASP A 141 3.71 22.63 19.02
N ASP A 142 3.38 21.33 19.14
CA ASP A 142 2.29 20.82 20.00
C ASP A 142 2.74 19.86 21.13
N ASN A 143 4.04 19.65 21.23
CA ASN A 143 4.73 18.85 22.24
C ASN A 143 4.28 17.39 22.36
N ASP A 144 3.88 16.77 21.24
CA ASP A 144 3.38 15.38 21.17
C ASP A 144 4.48 14.30 21.00
N TYR A 145 5.75 14.70 21.03
CA TYR A 145 6.97 13.90 20.76
C TYR A 145 7.28 13.56 19.29
N CYS A 146 6.54 14.10 18.31
CA CYS A 146 6.91 14.13 16.90
C CYS A 146 7.81 15.35 16.59
N LEU A 147 8.23 15.54 15.34
CA LEU A 147 8.77 16.83 14.88
C LEU A 147 7.87 17.33 13.76
N ASP A 148 7.69 18.64 13.60
CA ASP A 148 6.77 19.21 12.60
C ASP A 148 7.09 18.78 11.16
N VAL A 149 8.34 18.42 10.89
CA VAL A 149 8.79 17.92 9.57
C VAL A 149 8.29 16.51 9.25
N ASP A 150 7.99 15.74 10.29
CA ASP A 150 7.52 14.35 10.24
C ASP A 150 6.04 14.26 10.67
N ASP A 151 5.38 15.41 10.89
CA ASP A 151 3.98 15.52 11.31
C ASP A 151 3.11 16.17 10.22
N GLU A 152 1.97 15.55 9.91
CA GLU A 152 1.00 16.09 8.97
C GLU A 152 0.15 17.21 9.60
N GLN A 153 0.02 17.22 10.94
CA GLN A 153 -0.71 18.24 11.70
C GLN A 153 0.11 18.79 12.89
N PRO A 154 1.18 19.58 12.63
CA PRO A 154 2.08 20.12 13.67
C PRO A 154 1.46 20.86 14.86
N LEU A 155 0.17 21.25 14.77
CA LEU A 155 -0.55 21.97 15.81
C LEU A 155 -1.64 21.10 16.45
N ASN A 156 -1.52 19.78 16.42
CA ASN A 156 -2.53 18.86 16.92
C ASN A 156 -1.89 17.72 17.71
N GLU A 157 -1.80 17.94 19.04
CA GLU A 157 -1.18 17.07 20.04
C GLU A 157 -1.64 15.58 20.08
N ASN A 158 -2.56 15.20 19.19
CA ASN A 158 -3.13 13.86 19.09
C ASN A 158 -2.74 13.11 17.79
N ILE A 159 -1.90 13.67 16.92
CA ILE A 159 -1.53 13.08 15.61
C ILE A 159 -0.02 13.18 15.40
N CYS A 160 0.70 12.04 15.43
CA CYS A 160 2.17 11.98 15.34
C CYS A 160 2.62 11.18 14.10
N ILE A 161 1.99 10.04 13.80
CA ILE A 161 2.13 9.24 12.56
C ILE A 161 0.75 8.65 12.22
N ASP A 162 0.30 8.83 10.99
CA ASP A 162 -0.98 8.31 10.46
C ASP A 162 -0.69 7.64 9.10
N THR A 163 -0.35 6.34 9.13
CA THR A 163 0.16 5.62 7.96
C THR A 163 -0.89 5.55 6.82
N ASP A 164 -2.16 5.37 7.17
CA ASP A 164 -3.25 5.22 6.20
C ASP A 164 -4.05 6.50 5.93
N ASN A 165 -3.74 7.58 6.65
CA ASN A 165 -4.34 8.92 6.54
C ASN A 165 -5.84 8.94 6.92
N ASP A 166 -6.24 8.14 7.90
CA ASP A 166 -7.62 8.06 8.37
C ASP A 166 -7.96 9.01 9.54
N LEU A 167 -6.97 9.76 10.01
CA LEU A 167 -6.98 10.70 11.14
C LEU A 167 -6.94 10.04 12.52
N VAL A 168 -6.47 8.80 12.62
CA VAL A 168 -6.16 8.10 13.85
C VAL A 168 -4.65 7.82 13.86
N ASP A 169 -3.99 8.21 14.95
CA ASP A 169 -2.55 8.03 15.09
C ASP A 169 -2.19 6.56 15.35
N ASN A 170 -1.13 6.06 14.70
CA ASN A 170 -0.64 4.69 14.83
C ASN A 170 -0.41 4.22 16.29
N SER A 171 -0.18 5.12 17.26
CA SER A 171 -0.02 4.72 18.66
C SER A 171 -1.34 4.31 19.35
N VAL A 172 -2.47 4.71 18.77
CA VAL A 172 -3.83 4.41 19.24
C VAL A 172 -4.71 3.70 18.21
N ASP A 173 -4.29 3.70 16.96
CA ASP A 173 -4.82 2.82 15.92
C ASP A 173 -4.63 1.35 16.32
N LEU A 174 -5.52 0.49 15.85
CA LEU A 174 -5.47 -0.95 16.04
C LEU A 174 -5.22 -1.71 14.73
N ASP A 175 -5.15 -0.98 13.61
CA ASP A 175 -5.01 -1.42 12.22
C ASP A 175 -4.28 -0.32 11.43
N ASP A 176 -3.03 -0.05 11.80
CA ASP A 176 -2.21 1.09 11.39
C ASP A 176 -2.20 1.41 9.87
N ASP A 177 -2.37 0.42 8.99
CA ASP A 177 -2.38 0.59 7.53
C ASP A 177 -3.75 0.36 6.87
N ASN A 178 -4.79 0.12 7.68
CA ASN A 178 -6.16 -0.17 7.28
C ASN A 178 -6.30 -1.31 6.25
N ASP A 179 -5.42 -2.32 6.29
CA ASP A 179 -5.52 -3.54 5.47
C ASP A 179 -6.51 -4.59 6.05
N GLY A 180 -7.06 -4.32 7.25
CA GLY A 180 -8.02 -5.15 7.94
C GLY A 180 -7.41 -6.22 8.86
N ILE A 181 -6.10 -6.28 8.99
CA ILE A 181 -5.32 -7.17 9.87
C ILE A 181 -4.83 -6.38 11.09
N LEU A 182 -5.47 -6.60 12.24
CA LEU A 182 -5.10 -5.91 13.48
C LEU A 182 -3.61 -6.05 13.84
N ASP A 183 -3.00 -4.99 14.38
CA ASP A 183 -1.59 -4.94 14.84
C ASP A 183 -1.20 -6.10 15.77
N THR A 184 -2.19 -6.58 16.53
CA THR A 184 -2.00 -7.68 17.50
C THR A 184 -1.74 -9.03 16.84
N ILE A 185 -2.04 -9.16 15.54
CA ILE A 185 -1.83 -10.32 14.69
C ILE A 185 -0.52 -10.17 13.92
N GLU A 186 -0.21 -8.94 13.53
CA GLU A 186 0.94 -8.57 12.76
C GLU A 186 2.25 -8.56 13.55
N THR A 187 3.36 -8.34 12.84
CA THR A 187 4.68 -8.34 13.46
C THR A 187 5.50 -7.14 13.03
N PHE A 188 6.40 -6.69 13.90
CA PHE A 188 7.44 -5.71 13.57
C PHE A 188 8.50 -6.23 12.58
N SER A 189 8.26 -7.38 11.93
CA SER A 189 9.21 -7.95 10.99
C SER A 189 9.01 -7.30 9.64
N ASP A 190 10.12 -6.85 9.05
CA ASP A 190 10.21 -6.44 7.66
C ASP A 190 10.44 -7.71 6.82
N GLY A 191 9.36 -8.22 6.22
CA GLY A 191 9.30 -9.52 5.55
C GLY A 191 10.07 -9.54 4.23
N ASP A 192 9.96 -8.46 3.46
CA ASP A 192 10.49 -8.31 2.11
C ASP A 192 11.81 -7.48 2.04
N ILE A 193 12.17 -6.83 3.15
CA ILE A 193 13.37 -6.01 3.34
C ILE A 193 13.32 -4.69 2.55
N ASP A 194 12.14 -4.09 2.42
CA ASP A 194 11.97 -2.78 1.79
C ASP A 194 12.11 -1.59 2.77
N GLY A 195 12.05 -1.87 4.08
CA GLY A 195 12.23 -0.92 5.16
C GLY A 195 10.98 -0.62 5.98
N TYR A 196 9.82 -1.14 5.61
CA TYR A 196 8.59 -1.10 6.40
C TYR A 196 8.39 -2.45 7.13
N GLY A 197 7.71 -2.44 8.27
CA GLY A 197 7.32 -3.67 8.95
C GLY A 197 5.83 -3.89 8.75
N SER A 198 5.35 -5.14 8.87
CA SER A 198 3.97 -5.50 8.51
C SER A 198 2.90 -4.52 9.03
N LEU A 199 3.04 -4.05 10.27
CA LEU A 199 2.13 -3.07 10.89
C LEU A 199 1.79 -1.84 10.02
N ILE A 200 2.67 -1.46 9.10
CA ILE A 200 2.48 -0.24 8.29
C ILE A 200 2.68 -0.54 6.80
N ASP A 201 2.62 -1.81 6.42
CA ASP A 201 3.01 -2.29 5.10
C ASP A 201 1.91 -3.16 4.48
N ILE A 202 1.21 -2.57 3.51
CA ILE A 202 0.09 -3.16 2.80
C ILE A 202 0.44 -4.40 1.92
N ASP A 203 1.73 -4.73 1.75
CA ASP A 203 2.25 -5.89 1.01
C ASP A 203 3.47 -6.46 1.77
N SER A 204 3.24 -6.95 3.00
CA SER A 204 4.26 -7.38 3.97
C SER A 204 5.32 -8.33 3.43
N ASP A 205 4.96 -9.14 2.43
CA ASP A 205 5.85 -10.12 1.82
C ASP A 205 6.38 -9.68 0.45
N GLY A 206 5.91 -8.56 -0.11
CA GLY A 206 6.41 -7.95 -1.32
C GLY A 206 6.21 -8.81 -2.58
N ASP A 207 5.21 -9.70 -2.59
CA ASP A 207 4.93 -10.57 -3.72
C ASP A 207 4.05 -9.91 -4.80
N GLY A 208 3.49 -8.74 -4.47
CA GLY A 208 2.64 -7.94 -5.34
C GLY A 208 1.16 -8.25 -5.21
N CYS A 209 0.75 -9.02 -4.20
CA CYS A 209 -0.62 -9.06 -3.73
C CYS A 209 -0.75 -8.45 -2.33
N PHE A 210 -1.71 -7.54 -2.17
CA PHE A 210 -1.90 -6.87 -0.90
C PHE A 210 -2.43 -7.78 0.20
N ASP A 211 -1.98 -7.51 1.41
CA ASP A 211 -2.24 -8.26 2.63
C ASP A 211 -3.73 -8.39 2.92
N ALA A 212 -4.51 -7.34 2.68
CA ALA A 212 -5.97 -7.36 2.76
C ALA A 212 -6.60 -8.49 1.92
N VAL A 213 -6.11 -8.71 0.70
CA VAL A 213 -6.62 -9.77 -0.19
C VAL A 213 -6.15 -11.14 0.28
N GLU A 214 -4.90 -11.22 0.74
CA GLU A 214 -4.24 -12.42 1.24
C GLU A 214 -4.91 -12.96 2.51
N ALA A 215 -5.28 -12.06 3.42
CA ALA A 215 -6.03 -12.36 4.64
C ALA A 215 -7.50 -12.74 4.37
N GLY A 216 -7.96 -12.64 3.12
CA GLY A 216 -9.29 -13.02 2.68
C GLY A 216 -10.34 -11.91 2.79
N PHE A 217 -9.92 -10.66 2.95
CA PHE A 217 -10.78 -9.50 2.99
C PHE A 217 -11.07 -8.95 1.59
N LYS A 218 -11.82 -7.85 1.52
CA LYS A 218 -12.26 -7.27 0.24
C LYS A 218 -11.64 -5.91 0.03
N ASP A 219 -10.86 -5.84 -1.05
CA ASP A 219 -10.32 -4.62 -1.64
C ASP A 219 -10.86 -4.49 -3.10
N PRO A 220 -11.99 -3.79 -3.33
CA PRO A 220 -12.61 -3.64 -4.64
C PRO A 220 -11.90 -2.63 -5.56
N ASP A 221 -11.16 -1.66 -5.03
CA ASP A 221 -10.43 -0.61 -5.76
C ASP A 221 -8.93 -0.89 -5.94
N GLN A 222 -8.43 -1.97 -5.35
CA GLN A 222 -7.05 -2.47 -5.47
C GLN A 222 -6.03 -1.45 -4.99
N ASP A 223 -6.27 -0.84 -3.83
CA ASP A 223 -5.35 0.09 -3.18
C ASP A 223 -4.62 -0.49 -1.96
N GLY A 224 -4.93 -1.73 -1.58
CA GLY A 224 -4.33 -2.44 -0.45
C GLY A 224 -5.10 -2.32 0.86
N MET A 225 -6.05 -1.39 0.94
CA MET A 225 -6.87 -1.16 2.13
C MET A 225 -8.20 -1.92 2.04
N VAL A 226 -8.82 -2.20 3.18
CA VAL A 226 -10.15 -2.83 3.19
C VAL A 226 -11.26 -1.84 2.82
N GLY A 227 -12.13 -2.28 1.92
CA GLY A 227 -13.25 -1.45 1.47
C GLY A 227 -12.87 -0.58 0.27
N VAL A 228 -13.47 0.60 0.14
CA VAL A 228 -13.22 1.51 -0.98
C VAL A 228 -12.84 2.87 -0.42
N SER A 229 -11.69 3.38 -0.80
CA SER A 229 -11.16 4.63 -0.29
C SER A 229 -11.92 5.86 -0.81
N PRO A 230 -12.10 6.92 0.01
CA PRO A 230 -11.69 7.01 1.42
C PRO A 230 -12.60 6.20 2.35
N VAL A 231 -11.98 5.49 3.29
CA VAL A 231 -12.67 4.72 4.32
C VAL A 231 -13.23 5.62 5.43
N THR A 232 -14.03 5.04 6.33
CA THR A 232 -14.42 5.71 7.57
C THR A 232 -14.12 4.78 8.71
N VAL A 233 -13.44 5.26 9.73
CA VAL A 233 -13.00 4.46 10.88
C VAL A 233 -13.75 4.83 12.16
N ASP A 234 -13.67 3.97 13.17
CA ASP A 234 -14.15 4.29 14.51
C ASP A 234 -13.08 4.99 15.35
N ALA A 235 -13.31 5.12 16.66
CA ALA A 235 -12.40 5.84 17.55
C ALA A 235 -11.14 5.02 17.90
N GLN A 236 -10.99 3.82 17.32
CA GLN A 236 -9.87 2.92 17.47
C GLN A 236 -9.18 2.64 16.11
N GLY A 237 -9.44 3.46 15.08
CA GLY A 237 -8.84 3.28 13.75
C GLY A 237 -9.45 2.17 12.90
N LEU A 238 -10.43 1.40 13.42
CA LEU A 238 -10.97 0.27 12.65
C LEU A 238 -11.97 0.70 11.55
N VAL A 239 -11.70 0.27 10.31
CA VAL A 239 -12.57 0.48 9.14
C VAL A 239 -14.00 -0.01 9.37
N GLN A 240 -14.94 0.90 9.16
CA GLN A 240 -16.37 0.62 9.26
C GLN A 240 -16.96 0.15 7.91
N PRO A 241 -17.93 -0.79 7.93
CA PRO A 241 -18.60 -1.27 6.72
C PRO A 241 -19.24 -0.15 5.89
N GLN A 242 -18.71 0.08 4.68
CA GLN A 242 -19.30 1.01 3.72
C GLN A 242 -20.60 0.42 3.13
N VAL A 243 -21.69 1.19 3.20
CA VAL A 243 -22.95 0.79 2.56
C VAL A 243 -22.82 1.07 1.07
N ASP A 244 -22.58 0.04 0.27
CA ASP A 244 -22.49 0.15 -1.19
C ASP A 244 -23.75 0.82 -1.76
N SER A 245 -23.61 2.08 -2.19
CA SER A 245 -24.67 2.86 -2.83
C SER A 245 -24.81 2.55 -4.34
N SER A 246 -23.98 1.66 -4.87
CA SER A 246 -23.91 1.26 -6.28
C SER A 246 -24.47 -0.16 -6.56
N SER A 247 -24.76 -0.96 -5.54
CA SER A 247 -25.55 -2.19 -5.68
C SER A 247 -27.04 -1.86 -5.88
N PRO A 248 -27.70 -2.39 -6.93
CA PRO A 248 -29.13 -2.16 -7.16
C PRO A 248 -30.03 -2.94 -6.19
N ASP A 249 -29.48 -3.63 -5.18
CA ASP A 249 -30.29 -4.33 -4.17
C ASP A 249 -30.61 -3.41 -2.98
N GLN A 250 -31.45 -2.41 -3.25
CA GLN A 250 -32.20 -1.77 -2.18
C GLN A 250 -33.21 -2.76 -1.59
N GLY A 251 -32.94 -3.25 -0.40
CA GLY A 251 -34.01 -3.59 0.54
C GLY A 251 -33.72 -4.71 1.53
N ASN A 252 -33.12 -4.38 2.67
CA ASN A 252 -33.76 -4.76 3.94
C ASN A 252 -33.36 -3.82 5.09
N VAL A 253 -33.88 -2.59 5.02
CA VAL A 253 -34.07 -1.80 6.24
C VAL A 253 -35.24 -2.44 6.98
N LEU A 254 -35.02 -2.82 8.23
CA LEU A 254 -36.02 -3.32 9.17
C LEU A 254 -37.33 -2.49 9.12
N ASP A 255 -38.33 -2.97 8.39
CA ASP A 255 -39.72 -2.57 8.59
C ASP A 255 -40.33 -3.43 9.70
N ASN A 256 -40.37 -2.88 10.91
CA ASN A 256 -41.10 -3.42 12.05
C ASN A 256 -42.61 -3.10 11.97
N GLN A 257 -43.26 -3.29 10.82
CA GLN A 257 -44.72 -3.24 10.68
C GLN A 257 -45.19 -4.19 9.57
N ASP A 258 -45.08 -5.50 9.76
CA ASP A 258 -46.02 -6.43 9.12
C ASP A 258 -46.75 -7.28 10.17
N SER A 259 -48.07 -7.21 10.09
CA SER A 259 -49.04 -7.55 11.12
C SER A 259 -49.64 -8.94 10.96
N ASP A 260 -48.93 -9.86 10.33
CA ASP A 260 -49.52 -11.13 9.91
C ASP A 260 -48.80 -12.30 10.62
N GLN A 261 -49.27 -12.59 11.84
CA GLN A 261 -48.94 -13.82 12.55
C GLN A 261 -49.49 -15.06 11.84
N GLU A 262 -48.64 -16.05 11.61
CA GLU A 262 -48.96 -17.48 11.85
C GLU A 262 -47.70 -18.21 12.36
N PRO A 263 -47.77 -19.14 13.34
CA PRO A 263 -46.61 -19.65 14.06
C PRO A 263 -46.34 -21.14 13.83
N VAL A 264 -45.12 -21.56 13.48
CA VAL A 264 -44.62 -22.93 13.79
C VAL A 264 -43.08 -22.91 13.93
N PRO A 265 -42.50 -23.56 14.96
CA PRO A 265 -41.09 -23.47 15.30
C PRO A 265 -40.24 -24.51 14.56
N ASP A 266 -39.08 -24.10 14.04
CA ASP A 266 -37.95 -25.01 13.84
C ASP A 266 -36.65 -24.31 14.26
N ASN A 267 -35.81 -25.14 14.85
CA ASN A 267 -34.69 -24.88 15.71
C ASN A 267 -33.42 -25.25 14.94
N ASN A 268 -32.95 -24.37 14.04
CA ASN A 268 -31.55 -24.29 13.60
C ASN A 268 -31.38 -23.21 12.51
N ASP A 269 -31.29 -21.95 12.91
CA ASP A 269 -30.69 -20.96 12.01
C ASP A 269 -29.88 -19.94 12.82
N SER A 270 -28.76 -20.41 13.36
CA SER A 270 -27.59 -19.55 13.56
C SER A 270 -26.86 -19.50 12.23
N VAL A 271 -27.33 -18.70 11.29
CA VAL A 271 -26.53 -18.22 10.18
C VAL A 271 -26.84 -16.73 10.00
N ILE A 272 -26.25 -15.91 10.87
CA ILE A 272 -25.95 -14.54 10.45
C ILE A 272 -24.77 -14.71 9.48
N SER A 273 -25.09 -14.77 8.19
CA SER A 273 -24.12 -14.61 7.10
C SER A 273 -23.73 -13.14 7.07
N GLN A 274 -22.93 -12.71 8.04
CA GLN A 274 -22.08 -11.53 7.87
C GLN A 274 -20.93 -12.03 6.99
N VAL A 275 -20.89 -11.55 5.76
CA VAL A 275 -19.74 -11.79 4.89
C VAL A 275 -18.60 -11.01 5.54
N ALA A 276 -17.52 -11.69 5.91
CA ALA A 276 -16.32 -11.08 6.51
C ALA A 276 -15.97 -9.79 5.74
N PHE A 277 -15.90 -8.68 6.46
CA PHE A 277 -15.60 -7.37 5.89
C PHE A 277 -14.14 -7.00 6.15
N ALA A 278 -13.65 -7.25 7.37
CA ALA A 278 -12.27 -7.14 7.86
C ALA A 278 -12.20 -7.74 9.28
N TYR A 279 -11.02 -7.83 9.90
CA TYR A 279 -10.82 -8.16 11.33
C TYR A 279 -11.25 -9.57 11.78
N GLU A 280 -11.40 -10.49 10.83
CA GLU A 280 -11.45 -11.91 11.13
C GLU A 280 -10.03 -12.48 11.22
N ILE A 281 -9.88 -13.75 11.62
CA ILE A 281 -8.55 -14.38 11.65
C ILE A 281 -8.05 -14.49 10.20
N PRO A 282 -6.87 -13.96 9.85
CA PRO A 282 -6.31 -14.07 8.50
C PRO A 282 -6.19 -15.51 8.02
N LEU A 283 -6.19 -15.70 6.69
CA LEU A 283 -6.05 -17.01 6.07
C LEU A 283 -4.67 -17.62 6.35
N ASP A 284 -4.67 -18.93 6.59
CA ASP A 284 -3.51 -19.83 6.59
C ASP A 284 -3.97 -21.07 5.80
N GLU A 285 -3.98 -20.99 4.47
CA GLU A 285 -4.60 -22.01 3.62
C GLU A 285 -3.88 -23.36 3.71
N ASN A 286 -2.57 -23.35 3.94
CA ASN A 286 -1.77 -24.57 4.04
C ASN A 286 -1.64 -25.12 5.48
N GLY A 287 -2.07 -24.37 6.49
CA GLY A 287 -2.11 -24.77 7.89
C GLY A 287 -0.72 -24.89 8.53
N ASN A 288 0.26 -24.12 8.07
CA ASN A 288 1.63 -24.18 8.58
C ASN A 288 1.89 -23.27 9.79
N GLY A 289 0.94 -22.38 10.11
CA GLY A 289 0.98 -21.45 11.22
C GLY A 289 1.69 -20.12 10.94
N ILE A 290 2.03 -19.85 9.69
CA ILE A 290 2.34 -18.53 9.13
C ILE A 290 1.10 -18.15 8.29
N TYR A 291 0.61 -16.92 8.43
CA TYR A 291 -0.54 -16.47 7.66
C TYR A 291 -0.14 -16.13 6.23
N ASP A 292 -1.07 -16.26 5.31
CA ASP A 292 -0.84 -16.15 3.87
C ASP A 292 -0.17 -14.80 3.50
N PHE A 293 -0.59 -13.68 4.09
CA PHE A 293 -0.01 -12.32 3.90
C PHE A 293 1.47 -12.16 4.33
N GLN A 294 2.05 -13.19 4.97
CA GLN A 294 3.45 -13.20 5.40
C GLN A 294 4.28 -14.21 4.61
N GLU A 295 3.69 -14.89 3.62
CA GLU A 295 4.28 -16.03 2.92
C GLU A 295 4.67 -15.69 1.49
N PHE A 296 5.86 -15.07 1.32
CA PHE A 296 6.41 -14.67 0.00
C PHE A 296 5.98 -15.63 -1.11
N GLY A 297 5.09 -15.15 -2.00
CA GLY A 297 4.52 -15.93 -3.08
C GLY A 297 5.60 -16.67 -3.86
N SER A 298 5.80 -17.95 -3.53
CA SER A 298 6.99 -18.63 -4.01
C SER A 298 6.88 -18.80 -5.53
N ASP A 299 7.83 -18.19 -6.26
CA ASP A 299 8.00 -18.28 -7.71
C ASP A 299 7.68 -19.70 -8.22
N PHE A 300 6.46 -19.89 -8.74
CA PHE A 300 6.04 -21.16 -9.32
C PHE A 300 6.77 -21.36 -10.65
N SER A 301 7.96 -21.94 -10.58
CA SER A 301 8.78 -22.22 -11.75
C SER A 301 8.21 -23.42 -12.53
N PRO A 302 8.22 -23.37 -13.88
CA PRO A 302 7.22 -24.05 -14.70
C PRO A 302 7.30 -25.57 -14.58
N LEU A 303 6.12 -26.15 -14.35
CA LEU A 303 5.77 -27.55 -14.48
C LEU A 303 6.59 -28.25 -15.58
N VAL A 304 7.20 -29.40 -15.27
CA VAL A 304 7.65 -30.31 -16.33
C VAL A 304 6.39 -30.82 -17.02
N GLY A 305 6.12 -30.25 -18.19
CA GLY A 305 4.89 -30.47 -18.93
C GLY A 305 4.64 -31.95 -19.24
N LEU A 306 3.35 -32.30 -19.28
CA LEU A 306 2.91 -33.60 -19.77
C LEU A 306 3.47 -33.85 -21.18
N PRO A 307 3.79 -35.09 -21.56
CA PRO A 307 4.19 -35.37 -22.95
C PRO A 307 3.05 -34.98 -23.89
N ASP A 308 3.34 -34.48 -25.10
CA ASP A 308 2.29 -34.10 -26.07
C ASP A 308 1.26 -35.22 -26.33
N LYS A 309 1.71 -36.47 -26.20
CA LYS A 309 0.93 -37.66 -26.48
C LYS A 309 1.34 -38.85 -25.62
N ILE A 310 0.34 -39.55 -25.09
CA ILE A 310 0.50 -40.82 -24.38
C ILE A 310 -0.17 -41.93 -25.18
N ASN A 311 0.62 -42.95 -25.48
CA ASN A 311 0.12 -44.12 -26.19
C ASN A 311 -0.55 -45.10 -25.22
N PHE A 312 -1.70 -45.67 -25.58
CA PHE A 312 -2.38 -46.66 -24.76
C PHE A 312 -2.75 -47.94 -25.51
N LYS A 313 -3.00 -48.99 -24.73
CA LYS A 313 -3.57 -50.26 -25.16
C LYS A 313 -4.92 -50.46 -24.51
N VAL A 314 -5.89 -50.96 -25.27
CA VAL A 314 -7.24 -51.20 -24.74
C VAL A 314 -7.17 -52.17 -23.57
N GLY A 315 -7.85 -51.82 -22.48
CA GLY A 315 -7.94 -52.63 -21.27
C GLY A 315 -6.78 -52.44 -20.30
N GLN A 316 -5.70 -51.74 -20.68
CA GLN A 316 -4.56 -51.47 -19.81
C GLN A 316 -4.73 -50.12 -19.08
N PRO A 317 -4.14 -49.98 -17.88
CA PRO A 317 -4.10 -48.69 -17.21
C PRO A 317 -3.16 -47.72 -17.93
N VAL A 318 -3.48 -46.43 -17.87
CA VAL A 318 -2.64 -45.35 -18.35
C VAL A 318 -2.35 -44.40 -17.20
N LEU A 319 -1.08 -44.03 -17.06
CA LEU A 319 -0.60 -43.12 -16.02
C LEU A 319 -0.29 -41.77 -16.65
N PHE A 320 -0.78 -40.71 -16.00
CA PHE A 320 -0.42 -39.33 -16.28
C PHE A 320 0.30 -38.83 -15.03
N THR A 321 1.50 -38.32 -15.20
CA THR A 321 2.32 -37.82 -14.09
C THR A 321 2.81 -36.43 -14.47
N VAL A 322 2.71 -35.51 -13.51
CA VAL A 322 3.39 -34.22 -13.58
C VAL A 322 4.49 -34.18 -12.54
N ASP A 323 5.63 -33.61 -12.89
CA ASP A 323 6.68 -33.31 -11.90
C ASP A 323 6.46 -31.87 -11.43
N VAL A 324 6.24 -31.70 -10.13
CA VAL A 324 6.07 -30.40 -9.48
C VAL A 324 7.35 -30.09 -8.71
N LEU A 325 7.92 -28.92 -8.96
CA LEU A 325 9.00 -28.35 -8.18
C LEU A 325 8.43 -27.14 -7.46
N SER A 326 7.82 -27.37 -6.29
CA SER A 326 7.31 -26.31 -5.43
C SER A 326 7.98 -26.37 -4.06
N SER A 327 8.23 -25.20 -3.47
CA SER A 327 8.57 -25.03 -2.05
C SER A 327 7.36 -25.17 -1.13
N SER A 328 6.14 -25.02 -1.67
CA SER A 328 4.88 -25.00 -0.93
C SER A 328 3.94 -26.17 -1.29
N ASN A 329 2.91 -26.36 -0.46
CA ASN A 329 1.84 -27.31 -0.74
C ASN A 329 0.99 -26.82 -1.92
N VAL A 330 0.65 -27.72 -2.85
CA VAL A 330 -0.23 -27.43 -3.99
C VAL A 330 -1.37 -28.43 -4.04
N THR A 331 -2.54 -27.98 -4.47
CA THR A 331 -3.65 -28.89 -4.80
C THR A 331 -3.67 -29.19 -6.29
N PHE A 332 -4.33 -30.29 -6.63
CA PHE A 332 -4.43 -30.75 -8.02
C PHE A 332 -5.90 -30.93 -8.39
N GLN A 333 -6.24 -30.57 -9.62
CA GLN A 333 -7.52 -30.90 -10.22
C GLN A 333 -7.33 -31.34 -11.67
N TRP A 334 -7.36 -32.65 -11.89
CA TRP A 334 -7.28 -33.20 -13.25
C TRP A 334 -8.56 -32.92 -14.05
N GLN A 335 -8.37 -32.58 -15.32
CA GLN A 335 -9.44 -32.28 -16.27
C GLN A 335 -9.31 -33.12 -17.55
N ARG A 336 -10.45 -33.36 -18.21
CA ARG A 336 -10.51 -34.02 -19.53
C ARG A 336 -11.30 -33.19 -20.53
N SER A 337 -10.80 -33.13 -21.75
CA SER A 337 -11.50 -32.60 -22.92
C SER A 337 -11.79 -33.73 -23.94
N ARG A 338 -12.97 -33.65 -24.57
CA ARG A 338 -13.47 -34.58 -25.61
C ARG A 338 -13.70 -33.90 -26.96
N ASP A 339 -13.39 -32.61 -27.06
CA ASP A 339 -13.73 -31.75 -28.19
C ASP A 339 -12.51 -31.01 -28.76
N GLN A 340 -11.35 -31.67 -28.69
CA GLN A 340 -10.06 -31.15 -29.13
C GLN A 340 -9.63 -29.88 -28.38
N GLY A 341 -9.93 -29.82 -27.07
CA GLY A 341 -9.44 -28.77 -26.18
C GLY A 341 -10.32 -27.52 -26.12
N LYS A 342 -11.53 -27.53 -26.70
CA LYS A 342 -12.44 -26.38 -26.63
C LYS A 342 -13.07 -26.25 -25.25
N THR A 343 -13.41 -27.37 -24.62
CA THR A 343 -13.93 -27.41 -23.25
C THR A 343 -13.21 -28.49 -22.45
N TYR A 344 -12.91 -28.17 -21.19
CA TYR A 344 -12.36 -29.08 -20.20
C TYR A 344 -13.35 -29.25 -19.06
N MET A 345 -13.54 -30.49 -18.61
CA MET A 345 -14.37 -30.82 -17.45
C MET A 345 -13.52 -31.42 -16.33
N ASN A 346 -13.79 -30.99 -15.09
CA ASN A 346 -13.18 -31.57 -13.90
C ASN A 346 -13.50 -33.07 -13.83
N LEU A 347 -12.46 -33.87 -13.63
CA LEU A 347 -12.60 -35.28 -13.34
C LEU A 347 -12.99 -35.47 -11.86
N ILE A 348 -13.50 -36.66 -11.56
CA ILE A 348 -13.77 -37.13 -10.20
C ILE A 348 -13.23 -38.54 -10.04
N ASN A 349 -12.75 -38.88 -8.84
CA ASN A 349 -12.33 -40.24 -8.55
C ASN A 349 -13.51 -41.21 -8.72
N SER A 350 -13.31 -42.28 -9.48
CA SER A 350 -14.32 -43.24 -9.90
C SER A 350 -13.68 -44.60 -10.23
N ALA A 351 -14.47 -45.57 -10.70
CA ALA A 351 -13.93 -46.83 -11.19
C ALA A 351 -13.05 -46.68 -12.46
N LYS A 352 -13.16 -45.55 -13.18
CA LYS A 352 -12.40 -45.25 -14.41
C LYS A 352 -11.15 -44.42 -14.13
N PHE A 353 -11.20 -43.54 -13.13
CA PHE A 353 -10.15 -42.56 -12.80
C PHE A 353 -9.82 -42.60 -11.30
N SER A 354 -8.54 -42.62 -10.96
CA SER A 354 -8.07 -42.50 -9.57
C SER A 354 -6.87 -41.56 -9.50
N GLY A 355 -6.70 -40.82 -8.40
CA GLY A 355 -5.63 -39.83 -8.25
C GLY A 355 -5.94 -38.48 -8.88
N VAL A 356 -7.24 -38.15 -9.03
CA VAL A 356 -7.72 -36.90 -9.65
C VAL A 356 -7.25 -35.63 -8.91
N ASN A 357 -6.89 -35.73 -7.64
CA ASN A 357 -6.37 -34.64 -6.82
C ASN A 357 -4.94 -34.94 -6.33
N SER A 358 -4.09 -35.48 -7.21
CA SER A 358 -2.69 -35.77 -6.92
C SER A 358 -1.81 -35.56 -8.14
N GLU A 359 -0.49 -35.56 -7.96
CA GLU A 359 0.53 -35.51 -9.02
C GLU A 359 0.35 -36.58 -10.11
N GLN A 360 -0.32 -37.69 -9.77
CA GLN A 360 -0.53 -38.81 -10.69
C GLN A 360 -2.01 -39.14 -10.88
N LEU A 361 -2.52 -38.93 -12.09
CA LEU A 361 -3.80 -39.50 -12.52
C LEU A 361 -3.59 -40.89 -13.10
N THR A 362 -4.46 -41.83 -12.72
CA THR A 362 -4.53 -43.16 -13.30
C THR A 362 -5.88 -43.33 -13.99
N LEU A 363 -5.84 -43.55 -15.30
CA LEU A 363 -6.97 -44.11 -16.04
C LEU A 363 -6.90 -45.63 -15.92
N THR A 364 -7.78 -46.23 -15.11
CA THR A 364 -7.67 -47.63 -14.66
C THR A 364 -7.74 -48.63 -15.79
N SER A 365 -8.51 -48.32 -16.84
CA SER A 365 -8.64 -49.15 -18.03
C SER A 365 -9.04 -48.29 -19.22
N ALA A 366 -8.12 -48.06 -20.15
CA ALA A 366 -8.38 -47.25 -21.33
C ALA A 366 -9.18 -48.02 -22.40
N ASP A 367 -10.12 -47.35 -23.07
CA ASP A 367 -10.96 -47.92 -24.14
C ASP A 367 -10.98 -47.04 -25.40
N TYR A 368 -11.64 -47.50 -26.47
CA TYR A 368 -11.66 -46.78 -27.75
C TYR A 368 -12.23 -45.35 -27.64
N PRO A 369 -13.34 -45.10 -26.92
CA PRO A 369 -13.82 -43.74 -26.64
C PRO A 369 -12.83 -42.82 -25.91
N ASP A 370 -11.73 -43.36 -25.36
CA ASP A 370 -10.68 -42.55 -24.76
C ASP A 370 -9.67 -41.99 -25.78
N ASN A 371 -9.64 -42.53 -27.02
CA ASN A 371 -8.76 -42.04 -28.08
C ASN A 371 -9.09 -40.58 -28.45
N ASP A 372 -8.04 -39.78 -28.67
CA ASP A 372 -8.08 -38.34 -28.99
C ASP A 372 -8.59 -37.44 -27.84
N ASN A 373 -8.91 -38.01 -26.67
CA ASN A 373 -9.19 -37.19 -25.49
C ASN A 373 -7.92 -36.49 -25.02
N LEU A 374 -8.09 -35.26 -24.57
CA LEU A 374 -7.02 -34.46 -23.98
C LEU A 374 -7.14 -34.47 -22.47
N PHE A 375 -6.00 -34.52 -21.79
CA PHE A 375 -5.91 -34.43 -20.33
C PHE A 375 -4.95 -33.32 -19.95
N ARG A 376 -5.30 -32.58 -18.90
CA ARG A 376 -4.47 -31.56 -18.27
C ARG A 376 -4.76 -31.54 -16.77
N VAL A 377 -3.90 -30.89 -16.00
CA VAL A 377 -4.10 -30.67 -14.57
C VAL A 377 -4.05 -29.18 -14.28
N ILE A 378 -4.92 -28.73 -13.38
CA ILE A 378 -4.85 -27.42 -12.74
C ILE A 378 -4.13 -27.63 -11.41
N LEU A 379 -3.12 -26.79 -11.15
CA LEU A 379 -2.45 -26.71 -9.87
C LEU A 379 -2.86 -25.40 -9.21
N SER A 380 -3.36 -25.46 -7.98
CA SER A 380 -3.70 -24.28 -7.18
C SER A 380 -2.73 -24.24 -6.00
N PRO A 381 -1.85 -23.23 -5.92
CA PRO A 381 -0.99 -23.02 -4.75
C PRO A 381 -1.84 -22.80 -3.50
N LEU A 382 -1.35 -23.25 -2.35
CA LEU A 382 -1.96 -22.98 -1.04
C LEU A 382 -1.05 -22.11 -0.16
N ALA A 383 -0.01 -21.52 -0.75
CA ALA A 383 0.96 -20.72 0.00
C ALA A 383 0.47 -19.30 0.29
N TYR A 384 -0.33 -18.73 -0.61
CA TYR A 384 -0.80 -17.36 -0.51
C TYR A 384 -2.08 -17.20 -1.36
N ALA A 385 -3.02 -16.34 -0.95
CA ALA A 385 -4.40 -16.39 -1.44
C ALA A 385 -4.54 -15.88 -2.89
N CYS A 386 -3.59 -15.06 -3.33
CA CYS A 386 -3.59 -14.44 -4.65
C CYS A 386 -2.96 -15.30 -5.75
N ALA A 387 -2.48 -16.49 -5.38
CA ALA A 387 -1.73 -17.33 -6.29
C ALA A 387 -2.58 -17.80 -7.48
N GLU A 388 -2.19 -17.40 -8.69
CA GLU A 388 -2.87 -17.78 -9.92
C GLU A 388 -2.81 -19.29 -10.20
N GLU A 389 -3.93 -19.87 -10.63
CA GLU A 389 -3.99 -21.29 -10.98
C GLU A 389 -3.07 -21.61 -12.16
N VAL A 390 -2.15 -22.55 -11.99
CA VAL A 390 -1.25 -22.98 -13.06
C VAL A 390 -1.87 -24.13 -13.83
N ILE A 391 -2.13 -23.90 -15.11
CA ILE A 391 -2.70 -24.91 -16.01
C ILE A 391 -1.59 -25.60 -16.80
N SER A 392 -1.49 -26.93 -16.66
CA SER A 392 -0.54 -27.71 -17.45
C SER A 392 -0.82 -27.63 -18.96
N ASN A 393 0.21 -27.88 -19.77
CA ASN A 393 -0.03 -28.24 -21.16
C ASN A 393 -0.90 -29.52 -21.23
N SER A 394 -1.57 -29.73 -22.36
CA SER A 394 -2.47 -30.87 -22.53
C SER A 394 -1.77 -32.04 -23.22
N THR A 395 -2.02 -33.26 -22.75
CA THR A 395 -1.57 -34.49 -23.41
C THR A 395 -2.73 -35.19 -24.11
N THR A 396 -2.49 -35.64 -25.33
CA THR A 396 -3.49 -36.41 -26.09
C THR A 396 -3.32 -37.90 -25.80
N LEU A 397 -4.41 -38.56 -25.42
CA LEU A 397 -4.42 -40.00 -25.35
C LEU A 397 -4.57 -40.59 -26.75
N PHE A 398 -3.64 -41.46 -27.14
CA PHE A 398 -3.57 -41.95 -28.50
C PHE A 398 -3.44 -43.47 -28.57
N TYR A 399 -4.27 -44.06 -29.41
CA TYR A 399 -4.24 -45.49 -29.66
C TYR A 399 -3.16 -45.83 -30.70
N ASN A 400 -2.09 -46.51 -30.29
CA ASN A 400 -0.94 -46.80 -31.15
C ASN A 400 -0.77 -48.27 -31.55
N GLU A 401 -1.65 -49.15 -31.09
CA GLU A 401 -1.65 -50.52 -31.60
C GLU A 401 -2.43 -50.58 -32.92
N LEU A 402 -2.05 -51.49 -33.81
CA LEU A 402 -2.84 -51.74 -35.01
C LEU A 402 -4.12 -52.47 -34.59
N PHE A 403 -5.26 -51.78 -34.64
CA PHE A 403 -6.57 -52.38 -34.43
C PHE A 403 -7.39 -52.36 -35.70
N ILE A 404 -7.80 -53.56 -36.10
CA ILE A 404 -8.64 -53.75 -37.27
C ILE A 404 -10.01 -54.25 -36.77
N PRO A 405 -11.03 -53.37 -36.71
CA PRO A 405 -12.38 -53.79 -36.33
C PRO A 405 -12.87 -54.89 -37.29
N ASN A 406 -13.62 -55.84 -36.76
CA ASN A 406 -14.23 -56.93 -37.53
C ASN A 406 -15.70 -56.66 -37.89
N ALA A 407 -16.25 -55.51 -37.49
CA ALA A 407 -17.58 -55.04 -37.85
C ALA A 407 -17.66 -53.51 -37.91
N PHE A 408 -18.52 -52.97 -38.77
CA PHE A 408 -18.95 -51.56 -38.74
C PHE A 408 -20.37 -51.42 -39.31
N SER A 409 -21.03 -50.30 -39.03
CA SER A 409 -22.46 -50.09 -39.30
C SER A 409 -22.73 -48.82 -40.12
N PRO A 410 -22.57 -48.87 -41.46
CA PRO A 410 -22.79 -47.72 -42.34
C PRO A 410 -24.28 -47.39 -42.54
N ASN A 411 -24.95 -46.95 -41.48
CA ASN A 411 -26.39 -46.65 -41.42
C ASN A 411 -26.71 -45.13 -41.47
N GLY A 412 -25.70 -44.27 -41.33
CA GLY A 412 -25.80 -42.82 -41.37
C GLY A 412 -26.15 -42.16 -40.02
N ASP A 413 -25.95 -42.84 -38.90
CA ASP A 413 -26.18 -42.28 -37.55
C ASP A 413 -24.98 -41.51 -36.99
N GLY A 414 -23.88 -41.43 -37.75
CA GLY A 414 -22.63 -40.76 -37.36
C GLY A 414 -21.70 -41.65 -36.53
N VAL A 415 -22.06 -42.90 -36.22
CA VAL A 415 -21.29 -43.82 -35.38
C VAL A 415 -20.93 -45.08 -36.17
N ASN A 416 -19.63 -45.38 -36.28
CA ASN A 416 -19.12 -46.53 -37.05
C ASN A 416 -19.63 -46.57 -38.51
N ASP A 417 -19.86 -45.40 -39.11
CA ASP A 417 -20.31 -45.26 -40.49
C ASP A 417 -19.23 -45.60 -41.53
N TYR A 418 -17.98 -45.46 -41.10
CA TYR A 418 -16.79 -45.79 -41.86
C TYR A 418 -16.04 -46.92 -41.17
N TRP A 419 -15.33 -47.73 -41.94
CA TRP A 419 -14.45 -48.74 -41.37
C TRP A 419 -13.14 -48.11 -40.93
N GLU A 420 -13.07 -47.71 -39.67
CA GLU A 420 -11.91 -47.02 -39.12
C GLU A 420 -10.91 -48.03 -38.57
N ILE A 421 -9.73 -48.11 -39.20
CA ILE A 421 -8.60 -48.91 -38.72
C ILE A 421 -7.67 -47.98 -37.97
N LEU A 422 -7.42 -48.27 -36.70
CA LEU A 422 -6.57 -47.47 -35.83
C LEU A 422 -5.12 -47.99 -35.87
N GLY A 423 -4.14 -47.12 -35.65
CA GLY A 423 -2.72 -47.47 -35.70
C GLY A 423 -2.10 -47.49 -37.11
N LEU A 424 -2.86 -47.19 -38.17
CA LEU A 424 -2.37 -47.22 -39.56
C LEU A 424 -1.31 -46.17 -39.90
N GLN A 425 -1.27 -45.07 -39.16
CA GLN A 425 -0.32 -43.97 -39.37
C GLN A 425 1.14 -44.40 -39.16
N ASP A 426 1.40 -45.43 -38.35
CA ASP A 426 2.74 -45.98 -38.12
C ASP A 426 3.22 -46.84 -39.31
N TYR A 427 2.33 -47.08 -40.30
CA TYR A 427 2.60 -47.83 -41.52
C TYR A 427 2.40 -46.97 -42.78
N PRO A 428 3.19 -45.89 -42.98
CA PRO A 428 3.03 -45.02 -44.15
C PRO A 428 3.35 -45.80 -45.43
N GLY A 429 2.42 -45.80 -46.39
CA GLY A 429 2.49 -46.55 -47.64
C GLY A 429 1.74 -47.90 -47.61
N HIS A 430 1.00 -48.20 -46.54
CA HIS A 430 0.20 -49.42 -46.46
C HIS A 430 -0.83 -49.49 -47.59
N ARG A 431 -1.21 -50.71 -47.97
CA ARG A 431 -2.23 -50.96 -48.99
C ARG A 431 -3.35 -51.80 -48.42
N LEU A 432 -4.59 -51.40 -48.64
CA LEU A 432 -5.78 -52.12 -48.21
C LEU A 432 -6.52 -52.66 -49.42
N GLU A 433 -6.90 -53.94 -49.37
CA GLU A 433 -7.76 -54.59 -50.35
C GLU A 433 -8.93 -55.27 -49.64
N VAL A 434 -10.17 -55.04 -50.11
CA VAL A 434 -11.38 -55.69 -49.59
C VAL A 434 -12.05 -56.53 -50.66
N TYR A 435 -12.53 -57.72 -50.30
CA TYR A 435 -13.05 -58.74 -51.17
C TYR A 435 -14.42 -59.25 -50.69
N ASN A 436 -15.30 -59.61 -51.62
CA ASN A 436 -16.51 -60.37 -51.30
C ASN A 436 -16.21 -61.87 -51.11
N ARG A 437 -17.23 -62.65 -50.74
CA ARG A 437 -17.14 -64.11 -50.54
C ARG A 437 -16.76 -64.91 -51.80
N LEU A 438 -16.89 -64.32 -52.99
CA LEU A 438 -16.52 -64.93 -54.26
C LEU A 438 -15.08 -64.55 -54.69
N GLY A 439 -14.34 -63.80 -53.87
CA GLY A 439 -12.98 -63.33 -54.17
C GLY A 439 -12.92 -62.13 -55.11
N ILE A 440 -14.05 -61.46 -55.37
CA ILE A 440 -14.08 -60.24 -56.18
C ILE A 440 -13.62 -59.06 -55.32
N LYS A 441 -12.62 -58.31 -55.80
CA LYS A 441 -12.11 -57.10 -55.15
C LYS A 441 -13.13 -55.96 -55.25
N LEU A 442 -13.53 -55.41 -54.10
CA LEU A 442 -14.52 -54.35 -53.96
C LEU A 442 -13.89 -52.99 -53.66
N TYR A 443 -12.78 -52.97 -52.94
CA TYR A 443 -12.12 -51.74 -52.54
C TYR A 443 -10.61 -51.96 -52.56
N GLU A 444 -9.87 -50.98 -53.08
CA GLU A 444 -8.40 -50.96 -53.09
C GLU A 444 -7.93 -49.54 -52.90
N THR A 445 -6.99 -49.34 -51.98
CA THR A 445 -6.36 -48.04 -51.77
C THR A 445 -4.96 -48.20 -51.20
N THR A 446 -4.14 -47.16 -51.37
CA THR A 446 -2.88 -46.97 -50.67
C THR A 446 -3.03 -45.80 -49.70
N ASN A 447 -2.41 -45.89 -48.51
CA ASN A 447 -2.61 -44.94 -47.42
C ASN A 447 -4.09 -44.72 -47.11
N TYR A 448 -4.78 -45.80 -46.77
CA TYR A 448 -6.19 -45.78 -46.39
C TYR A 448 -6.46 -44.68 -45.35
N LYS A 449 -7.50 -43.89 -45.61
CA LYS A 449 -7.84 -42.69 -44.83
C LYS A 449 -9.03 -42.91 -43.90
N ASN A 450 -9.35 -44.16 -43.57
CA ASN A 450 -10.52 -44.52 -42.77
C ASN A 450 -11.84 -44.03 -43.41
N ASP A 451 -11.94 -44.09 -44.74
CA ASP A 451 -13.01 -43.49 -45.53
C ASP A 451 -13.92 -44.50 -46.25
N TRP A 452 -13.75 -45.82 -46.01
CA TRP A 452 -14.60 -46.83 -46.63
C TRP A 452 -15.90 -47.03 -45.83
N ASN A 453 -17.02 -46.63 -46.44
CA ASN A 453 -18.37 -46.72 -45.88
C ASN A 453 -19.16 -47.95 -46.35
N GLY A 454 -18.47 -49.00 -46.80
CA GLY A 454 -19.14 -50.21 -47.30
C GLY A 454 -19.87 -49.99 -48.62
N THR A 455 -19.27 -49.23 -49.55
CA THR A 455 -19.77 -49.06 -50.91
C THR A 455 -18.83 -49.68 -51.95
N TYR A 456 -19.39 -50.08 -53.09
CA TYR A 456 -18.69 -50.57 -54.27
C TYR A 456 -19.35 -49.96 -55.52
N ASN A 457 -18.57 -49.26 -56.37
CA ASN A 457 -19.07 -48.53 -57.55
C ASN A 457 -20.25 -47.59 -57.24
N GLY A 458 -20.22 -46.91 -56.10
CA GLY A 458 -21.27 -45.99 -55.65
C GLY A 458 -22.53 -46.65 -55.10
N ALA A 459 -22.63 -47.99 -55.11
CA ALA A 459 -23.73 -48.74 -54.51
C ALA A 459 -23.33 -49.33 -53.16
N LYS A 460 -24.27 -49.38 -52.20
CA LYS A 460 -24.07 -50.04 -50.90
C LYS A 460 -23.85 -51.54 -51.10
N VAL A 461 -22.80 -52.11 -50.51
CA VAL A 461 -22.58 -53.56 -50.53
C VAL A 461 -23.62 -54.24 -49.62
N PRO A 462 -24.15 -55.43 -49.95
CA PRO A 462 -25.12 -56.12 -49.11
C PRO A 462 -24.61 -56.40 -47.69
N ASP A 463 -25.50 -56.52 -46.73
CA ASP A 463 -25.12 -56.92 -45.37
C ASP A 463 -24.50 -58.32 -45.39
N GLY A 464 -23.36 -58.47 -44.71
CA GLY A 464 -22.62 -59.72 -44.75
C GLY A 464 -21.15 -59.60 -44.43
N THR A 465 -20.48 -60.74 -44.54
CA THR A 465 -19.05 -60.89 -44.27
C THR A 465 -18.24 -60.67 -45.54
N TYR A 466 -17.28 -59.76 -45.45
CA TYR A 466 -16.26 -59.45 -46.45
C TYR A 466 -14.89 -59.82 -45.89
N TYR A 467 -13.90 -59.96 -46.76
CA TYR A 467 -12.53 -60.32 -46.39
C TYR A 467 -11.58 -59.22 -46.77
N TYR A 468 -10.57 -58.95 -45.94
CA TYR A 468 -9.57 -57.93 -46.25
C TYR A 468 -8.15 -58.50 -46.27
N GLN A 469 -7.28 -57.83 -47.02
CA GLN A 469 -5.84 -57.99 -46.98
C GLN A 469 -5.23 -56.60 -46.78
N LEU A 470 -4.58 -56.40 -45.64
CA LEU A 470 -3.89 -55.17 -45.30
C LEU A 470 -2.38 -55.43 -45.34
N TYR A 471 -1.73 -54.79 -46.31
CA TYR A 471 -0.29 -54.89 -46.54
C TYR A 471 0.39 -53.75 -45.80
N LEU A 472 1.10 -54.07 -44.73
CA LEU A 472 1.84 -53.11 -43.92
C LEU A 472 3.26 -52.92 -44.49
N THR A 473 3.84 -51.75 -44.28
CA THR A 473 5.14 -51.39 -44.86
C THR A 473 6.34 -52.09 -44.21
N ASN A 474 6.13 -52.69 -43.04
CA ASN A 474 7.08 -53.62 -42.41
C ASN A 474 7.04 -55.04 -43.01
N SER A 475 6.37 -55.24 -44.15
CA SER A 475 6.17 -56.52 -44.86
C SER A 475 5.26 -57.55 -44.16
N ALA A 476 4.54 -57.18 -43.09
CA ALA A 476 3.47 -58.00 -42.54
C ALA A 476 2.19 -57.86 -43.39
N ILE A 477 1.46 -58.96 -43.56
CA ILE A 477 0.15 -58.98 -44.23
C ILE A 477 -0.90 -59.41 -43.22
N GLU A 478 -1.74 -58.47 -42.82
CA GLU A 478 -2.88 -58.74 -41.95
C GLU A 478 -4.07 -59.18 -42.81
N LYS A 479 -4.67 -60.31 -42.43
CA LYS A 479 -5.81 -60.89 -43.14
C LYS A 479 -6.91 -61.18 -42.14
N GLY A 480 -8.13 -60.84 -42.53
CA GLY A 480 -9.28 -61.07 -41.67
C GLY A 480 -10.59 -60.92 -42.42
N TYR A 481 -11.64 -60.76 -41.64
CA TYR A 481 -12.96 -60.49 -42.13
C TYR A 481 -13.51 -59.20 -41.52
N ILE A 482 -14.39 -58.55 -42.27
CA ILE A 482 -15.14 -57.38 -41.84
C ILE A 482 -16.62 -57.64 -42.10
N PHE A 483 -17.44 -57.50 -41.08
CA PHE A 483 -18.87 -57.67 -41.14
C PHE A 483 -19.54 -56.31 -41.33
N VAL A 484 -20.26 -56.15 -42.44
CA VAL A 484 -21.03 -54.95 -42.73
C VAL A 484 -22.48 -55.22 -42.38
N LYS A 485 -23.07 -54.42 -41.49
CA LYS A 485 -24.48 -54.51 -41.11
C LYS A 485 -25.07 -53.13 -40.89
N ARG A 486 -26.20 -52.84 -41.51
CA ARG A 486 -26.86 -51.53 -41.40
C ARG A 486 -28.07 -51.54 -40.48
#